data_AF-A0A545SSN2-F1
#
_entry.id   AF-A0A545SSN2-F1
#
_cell.length_a   1.000
_cell.length_b   1.000
_cell.length_c   1.000
_cell.angle_alpha   90.00
_cell.angle_beta   90.00
_cell.angle_gamma   90.00
#
_symmetry.space_group_name_H-M   'P 1'
#
loop_
_entity.id
_entity.type
_entity.pdbx_description
1 polymer ?
#
loop_
_entity_poly.entity_id
_entity_poly.type
_entity_poly.pdbx_seq_one_letter_code
_entity_poly.pdbx_strand_id
1 'polypeptide(L)'
;MRKTTKSPGEKIVKDIKRATRKHYSSEEKIRIVLDGLRGEDSIAGLCRREGISQGIYYKWSKDFMEAGKKRLAGDTARAANTDEVKALRREAKDLKEVGNRRLSCVFSKKHTRGWGRPRMRYAASEKLEIIRLVEESHLSARRTLAKLGIPRTPEPPQLNW
;
A
#
# COMPACT_ATOMS: atom_id res chain seq x y z
N MET A 1 56.36 -1.23 -19.34
CA MET A 1 55.63 -1.51 -18.08
C MET A 1 56.21 -2.75 -17.42
N ARG A 2 56.86 -2.62 -16.24
CA ARG A 2 57.40 -3.77 -15.50
C ARG A 2 56.26 -4.50 -14.80
N LYS A 3 55.95 -5.73 -15.22
CA LYS A 3 55.04 -6.63 -14.48
C LYS A 3 55.85 -7.26 -13.35
N THR A 4 55.66 -6.78 -12.13
CA THR A 4 56.18 -7.46 -10.94
C THR A 4 55.40 -8.77 -10.75
N THR A 5 56.03 -9.91 -11.03
CA THR A 5 55.50 -11.23 -10.71
C THR A 5 55.53 -11.39 -9.19
N LYS A 6 54.38 -11.16 -8.53
CA LYS A 6 54.24 -11.36 -7.08
C LYS A 6 54.74 -12.74 -6.71
N SER A 7 55.73 -12.80 -5.83
CA SER A 7 56.40 -14.06 -5.48
C SER A 7 55.39 -15.01 -4.79
N PRO A 8 55.58 -16.34 -4.88
CA PRO A 8 54.76 -17.30 -4.15
C PRO A 8 54.68 -16.98 -2.64
N GLY A 9 55.78 -16.48 -2.06
CA GLY A 9 55.82 -16.03 -0.66
C GLY A 9 54.90 -14.84 -0.37
N GLU A 10 54.81 -13.85 -1.27
CA GLU A 10 53.87 -12.72 -1.10
C GLU A 10 52.40 -13.17 -1.15
N LYS A 11 52.09 -14.22 -1.93
CA LYS A 11 50.75 -14.81 -1.98
C LYS A 11 50.42 -15.51 -0.66
N ILE A 12 51.32 -16.37 -0.18
CA ILE A 12 51.17 -17.09 1.09
C ILE A 12 50.99 -16.10 2.27
N VAL A 13 51.82 -15.05 2.35
CA VAL A 13 51.69 -14.03 3.40
C VAL A 13 50.35 -13.29 3.32
N LYS A 14 49.82 -13.03 2.11
CA LYS A 14 48.49 -12.43 1.94
C LYS A 14 47.38 -13.37 2.39
N ASP A 15 47.49 -14.65 2.10
CA ASP A 15 46.50 -15.66 2.47
C ASP A 15 46.49 -15.87 3.99
N ILE A 16 47.66 -15.94 4.63
CA ILE A 16 47.78 -15.98 6.11
C ILE A 16 47.13 -14.73 6.71
N LYS A 17 47.45 -13.53 6.22
CA LYS A 17 46.86 -12.27 6.69
C LYS A 17 45.35 -12.18 6.47
N ARG A 18 44.84 -12.85 5.44
CA ARG A 18 43.40 -12.92 5.15
C ARG A 18 42.69 -13.89 6.09
N ALA A 19 43.32 -15.02 6.39
CA ALA A 19 42.82 -16.04 7.31
C ALA A 19 42.84 -15.59 8.77
N THR A 20 43.88 -14.85 9.20
CA THR A 20 44.02 -14.33 10.58
C THR A 20 43.41 -12.95 10.78
N ARG A 21 42.66 -12.44 9.81
CA ARG A 21 42.03 -11.12 9.91
C ARG A 21 40.99 -11.14 11.03
N LYS A 22 41.13 -10.23 12.01
CA LYS A 22 40.07 -9.96 12.99
C LYS A 22 38.77 -9.64 12.27
N HIS A 23 37.75 -10.45 12.51
CA HIS A 23 36.40 -10.22 12.00
C HIS A 23 35.68 -9.28 12.96
N TYR A 24 35.39 -8.07 12.50
CA TYR A 24 34.55 -7.13 13.22
C TYR A 24 33.10 -7.34 12.79
N SER A 25 32.22 -7.58 13.77
CA SER A 25 30.78 -7.58 13.55
C SER A 25 30.31 -6.20 13.07
N SER A 26 29.11 -6.15 12.47
CA SER A 26 28.52 -4.87 12.05
C SER A 26 28.30 -3.92 13.25
N GLU A 27 27.92 -4.47 14.41
CA GLU A 27 27.69 -3.70 15.63
C GLU A 27 28.96 -3.08 16.20
N GLU A 28 30.07 -3.83 16.23
CA GLU A 28 31.36 -3.30 16.68
C GLU A 28 31.85 -2.17 15.76
N LYS A 29 31.72 -2.34 14.44
CA LYS A 29 32.06 -1.28 13.49
C LYS A 29 31.25 -0.01 13.75
N ILE A 30 29.94 -0.15 14.00
CA ILE A 30 29.06 0.97 14.30
C ILE A 30 29.47 1.64 15.61
N ARG A 31 29.72 0.87 16.68
CA ARG A 31 30.19 1.41 17.98
C ARG A 31 31.45 2.26 17.80
N ILE A 32 32.46 1.72 17.12
CA ILE A 32 33.75 2.39 16.93
C ILE A 32 33.61 3.65 16.06
N VAL A 33 32.80 3.60 15.01
CA VAL A 33 32.54 4.80 14.20
C VAL A 33 31.86 5.90 15.03
N LEU A 34 30.86 5.54 15.84
CA LEU A 34 30.15 6.49 16.69
C LEU A 34 31.06 7.10 17.75
N ASP A 35 31.90 6.31 18.42
CA ASP A 35 32.88 6.82 19.40
C ASP A 35 33.86 7.81 18.77
N GLY A 36 34.32 7.54 17.54
CA GLY A 36 35.16 8.49 16.82
C GLY A 36 34.42 9.77 16.39
N LEU A 37 33.11 9.70 16.14
CA LEU A 37 32.29 10.88 15.82
C LEU A 37 31.93 11.70 17.07
N ARG A 38 31.86 11.08 18.26
CA ARG A 38 31.67 11.77 19.54
C ARG A 38 32.84 12.70 19.87
N GLY A 39 34.04 12.38 19.39
CA GLY A 39 35.22 13.23 19.52
C GLY A 39 35.87 13.23 20.91
N GLU A 40 35.52 12.27 21.76
CA GLU A 40 36.08 12.11 23.11
C GLU A 40 37.55 11.68 23.08
N ASP A 41 37.91 10.82 22.13
CA ASP A 41 39.27 10.38 21.86
C ASP A 41 39.74 10.83 20.48
N SER A 42 41.03 11.16 20.34
CA SER A 42 41.63 11.31 19.01
C SER A 42 41.42 10.02 18.20
N ILE A 43 41.11 10.14 16.90
CA ILE A 43 40.88 8.98 16.02
C ILE A 43 42.07 8.00 16.06
N ALA A 44 43.30 8.52 16.22
CA ALA A 44 44.50 7.71 16.38
C ALA A 44 44.56 6.96 17.74
N GLY A 45 44.07 7.57 18.83
CA GLY A 45 43.90 6.92 20.12
C GLY A 45 42.88 5.78 20.08
N LEU A 46 41.71 6.05 19.50
CA LEU A 46 40.66 5.07 19.28
C LEU A 46 41.14 3.87 18.43
N CYS A 47 41.81 4.15 17.31
CA CYS A 47 42.37 3.11 16.45
C CYS A 47 43.38 2.21 17.17
N ARG A 48 44.21 2.76 18.07
CA ARG A 48 45.17 1.99 18.87
C ARG A 48 44.47 1.10 19.90
N ARG A 49 43.46 1.63 20.61
CA ARG A 49 42.67 0.87 21.61
C ARG A 49 41.93 -0.30 20.98
N GLU A 50 41.26 -0.05 19.86
CA GLU A 50 40.45 -1.04 19.17
C GLU A 50 41.29 -2.01 18.31
N GLY A 51 42.58 -1.74 18.12
CA GLY A 51 43.47 -2.55 17.29
C GLY A 51 43.16 -2.45 15.79
N ILE A 52 42.71 -1.28 15.35
CA ILE A 52 42.30 -0.99 13.97
C ILE A 52 43.26 0.02 13.34
N SER A 53 43.51 -0.12 12.03
CA SER A 53 44.23 0.91 11.28
C SER A 53 43.33 2.11 10.99
N GLN A 54 43.86 3.32 11.08
CA GLN A 54 43.12 4.56 10.79
C GLN A 54 42.44 4.55 9.40
N GLY A 55 43.07 3.91 8.40
CA GLY A 55 42.46 3.76 7.07
C GLY A 55 41.20 2.88 7.05
N ILE A 56 41.12 1.89 7.93
CA ILE A 56 39.92 1.04 8.09
C ILE A 56 38.82 1.85 8.78
N TYR A 57 39.16 2.62 9.81
CA TYR A 57 38.21 3.52 10.49
C TYR A 57 37.56 4.50 9.50
N TYR A 58 38.36 5.22 8.71
CA TYR A 58 37.81 6.20 7.76
C TYR A 58 36.94 5.54 6.70
N LYS A 59 37.29 4.31 6.27
CA LYS A 59 36.45 3.55 5.35
C LYS A 59 35.10 3.23 5.97
N TRP A 60 35.07 2.71 7.20
CA TRP A 60 33.81 2.41 7.88
C TRP A 60 32.99 3.65 8.20
N SER A 61 33.63 4.75 8.62
CA SER A 61 32.95 6.03 8.87
C SER A 61 32.32 6.58 7.59
N LYS A 62 33.04 6.51 6.46
CA LYS A 62 32.50 6.89 5.14
C LYS A 62 31.31 6.02 4.75
N ASP A 63 31.46 4.70 4.79
CA ASP A 63 30.41 3.74 4.42
C ASP A 63 29.16 3.93 5.31
N PHE A 64 29.34 4.20 6.61
CA PHE A 64 28.28 4.49 7.56
C PHE A 64 27.54 5.79 7.24
N MET A 65 28.28 6.88 6.97
CA MET A 65 27.69 8.17 6.62
C MET A 65 27.00 8.13 5.25
N GLU A 66 27.54 7.39 4.29
CA GLU A 66 26.93 7.21 2.96
C GLU A 66 25.63 6.41 3.06
N ALA A 67 25.62 5.33 3.84
CA ALA A 67 24.40 4.56 4.12
C ALA A 67 23.35 5.41 4.86
N GLY A 68 23.77 6.22 5.84
CA GLY A 68 22.89 7.14 6.56
C GLY A 68 22.27 8.19 5.64
N LYS A 69 23.08 8.83 4.79
CA LYS A 69 22.61 9.81 3.79
C LYS A 69 21.63 9.18 2.79
N LYS A 70 21.94 7.98 2.27
CA LYS A 70 21.07 7.29 1.31
C LYS A 70 19.72 6.92 1.92
N ARG A 71 19.69 6.51 3.20
CA ARG A 71 18.43 6.23 3.91
C ARG A 71 17.63 7.51 4.15
N LEU A 72 18.27 8.58 4.62
CA LEU A 72 17.61 9.87 4.81
C LEU A 72 17.04 10.42 3.49
N ALA A 73 17.80 10.35 2.40
CA ALA A 73 17.32 10.72 1.07
C ALA A 73 16.14 9.84 0.60
N GLY A 74 16.16 8.55 0.92
CA GLY A 74 15.07 7.62 0.65
C GLY A 74 13.84 7.83 1.53
N ASP A 75 14.01 8.30 2.77
CA ASP A 75 12.93 8.68 3.68
C ASP A 75 12.30 10.02 3.25
N THR A 76 13.10 10.99 2.78
CA THR A 76 12.58 12.23 2.16
C THR A 76 11.87 11.98 0.83
N ALA A 77 12.39 11.07 -0.01
CA ALA A 77 11.73 10.69 -1.27
C ALA A 77 10.40 9.95 -1.03
N ARG A 78 10.35 9.09 -0.01
CA ARG A 78 9.10 8.44 0.42
C ARG A 78 8.12 9.44 1.03
N ALA A 79 8.58 10.37 1.87
CA ALA A 79 7.74 11.44 2.41
C ALA A 79 7.14 12.30 1.28
N ALA A 80 7.95 12.73 0.31
CA ALA A 80 7.49 13.50 -0.85
C ALA A 80 6.43 12.74 -1.68
N ASN A 81 6.63 11.44 -1.94
CA ASN A 81 5.65 10.64 -2.68
C ASN A 81 4.37 10.37 -1.88
N THR A 82 4.42 10.27 -0.54
CA THR A 82 3.22 9.99 0.26
C THR A 82 2.18 11.10 0.20
N ASP A 83 2.60 12.35 0.05
CA ASP A 83 1.67 13.48 -0.03
C ASP A 83 1.02 13.59 -1.41
N GLU A 84 1.78 13.35 -2.48
CA GLU A 84 1.25 13.23 -3.85
C GLU A 84 0.28 12.03 -3.98
N VAL A 85 0.65 10.86 -3.43
CA VAL A 85 -0.22 9.67 -3.44
C VAL A 85 -1.49 9.88 -2.61
N LYS A 86 -1.45 10.66 -1.52
CA LYS A 86 -2.65 11.03 -0.76
C LYS A 86 -3.53 12.01 -1.54
N ALA A 87 -2.96 12.99 -2.23
CA ALA A 87 -3.71 13.92 -3.07
C ALA A 87 -4.41 13.18 -4.23
N LEU A 88 -3.68 12.34 -4.96
CA LEU A 88 -4.22 11.52 -6.05
C LEU A 88 -5.32 10.55 -5.58
N ARG A 89 -5.19 9.98 -4.36
CA ARG A 89 -6.25 9.13 -3.78
C ARG A 89 -7.51 9.90 -3.41
N ARG A 90 -7.39 11.17 -3.00
CA ARG A 90 -8.54 12.06 -2.75
C ARG A 90 -9.22 12.42 -4.07
N GLU A 91 -8.46 12.84 -5.07
CA GLU A 91 -8.98 13.14 -6.41
C GLU A 91 -9.68 11.94 -7.04
N ALA A 92 -9.10 10.74 -6.94
CA ALA A 92 -9.72 9.51 -7.43
C ALA A 92 -11.04 9.19 -6.69
N LYS A 93 -11.14 9.53 -5.39
CA LYS A 93 -12.37 9.38 -4.61
C LYS A 93 -13.43 10.39 -5.04
N ASP A 94 -13.05 11.65 -5.24
CA ASP A 94 -13.95 12.72 -5.66
C ASP A 94 -14.48 12.47 -7.09
N LEU A 95 -13.61 12.02 -8.01
CA LEU A 95 -14.00 11.61 -9.36
C LEU A 95 -14.96 10.42 -9.34
N LYS A 96 -14.76 9.47 -8.42
CA LYS A 96 -15.68 8.34 -8.25
C LYS A 96 -17.05 8.79 -7.73
N GLU A 97 -17.10 9.76 -6.81
CA GLU A 97 -18.35 10.33 -6.30
C GLU A 97 -19.11 11.12 -7.38
N VAL A 98 -18.41 11.90 -8.20
CA VAL A 98 -19.01 12.61 -9.35
C VAL A 98 -19.54 11.61 -10.39
N GLY A 99 -18.79 10.54 -10.66
CA GLY A 99 -19.24 9.44 -11.52
C GLY A 99 -20.52 8.77 -11.00
N ASN A 100 -20.58 8.48 -9.70
CA ASN A 100 -21.77 7.90 -9.07
C ASN A 100 -22.97 8.86 -9.10
N ARG A 101 -22.75 10.16 -8.83
CA ARG A 101 -23.79 11.19 -8.90
C ARG A 101 -24.32 11.36 -10.33
N ARG A 102 -23.44 11.27 -11.34
CA ARG A 102 -23.83 11.33 -12.76
C ARG A 102 -24.64 10.10 -13.16
N LEU A 103 -24.24 8.91 -12.73
CA LEU A 103 -25.00 7.67 -12.95
C LEU A 103 -26.39 7.72 -12.29
N SER A 104 -26.47 8.21 -11.05
CA SER A 104 -27.74 8.44 -10.34
C SER A 104 -28.66 9.42 -11.08
N CYS A 105 -28.12 10.53 -11.58
CA CYS A 105 -28.89 11.53 -12.33
C CYS A 105 -29.35 11.00 -13.70
N VAL A 106 -28.50 10.22 -14.39
CA VAL A 106 -28.88 9.54 -15.64
C VAL A 106 -29.92 8.47 -15.39
N PHE A 107 -29.81 7.70 -14.30
CA PHE A 107 -30.79 6.71 -13.90
C PHE A 107 -32.15 7.36 -13.60
N SER A 108 -32.16 8.44 -12.82
CA SER A 108 -33.36 9.23 -12.53
C SER A 108 -33.97 9.83 -13.82
N LYS A 109 -33.14 10.41 -14.70
CA LYS A 109 -33.59 10.98 -15.99
C LYS A 109 -34.15 9.92 -16.94
N LYS A 110 -33.55 8.74 -17.02
CA LYS A 110 -34.08 7.59 -17.78
C LYS A 110 -35.44 7.14 -17.23
N HIS A 111 -35.60 7.15 -15.91
CA HIS A 111 -36.86 6.82 -15.25
C HIS A 111 -37.97 7.85 -15.55
N THR A 112 -37.62 9.12 -15.75
CA THR A 112 -38.58 10.20 -16.07
C THR A 112 -38.95 10.34 -17.55
N ARG A 113 -38.13 9.86 -18.49
CA ARG A 113 -38.30 10.11 -19.95
C ARG A 113 -38.71 8.86 -20.75
N GLY A 114 -39.66 8.10 -20.20
CA GLY A 114 -40.58 7.28 -20.98
C GLY A 114 -39.96 6.21 -21.89
N TRP A 115 -39.65 5.05 -21.31
CA TRP A 115 -39.65 3.79 -22.05
C TRP A 115 -40.77 2.88 -21.49
N GLY A 116 -41.78 2.62 -22.32
CA GLY A 116 -42.71 1.47 -22.30
C GLY A 116 -43.35 1.03 -20.98
N ARG A 117 -44.62 1.43 -20.75
CA ARG A 117 -45.54 0.78 -19.78
C ARG A 117 -45.97 -0.62 -20.28
N PRO A 118 -46.50 -1.56 -19.45
CA PRO A 118 -47.03 -1.41 -18.09
C PRO A 118 -46.63 -2.53 -17.10
N ARG A 119 -45.71 -2.27 -16.16
CA ARG A 119 -45.63 -3.05 -14.91
C ARG A 119 -44.90 -2.28 -13.80
N MET A 120 -45.55 -1.23 -13.30
CA MET A 120 -45.31 -0.77 -11.93
C MET A 120 -46.50 0.08 -11.50
N ARG A 121 -47.51 -0.59 -10.96
CA ARG A 121 -48.45 0.08 -10.05
C ARG A 121 -47.77 0.01 -8.67
N TYR A 122 -47.78 1.11 -7.94
CA TYR A 122 -47.20 1.34 -6.61
C TYR A 122 -45.78 1.93 -6.54
N ALA A 123 -45.67 3.08 -5.88
CA ALA A 123 -44.41 3.72 -5.45
C ALA A 123 -43.66 2.82 -4.44
N ALA A 124 -42.36 3.08 -4.21
CA ALA A 124 -41.54 2.24 -3.33
C ALA A 124 -42.09 2.16 -1.89
N SER A 125 -42.65 3.26 -1.38
CA SER A 125 -43.35 3.32 -0.09
C SER A 125 -44.61 2.46 -0.09
N GLU A 126 -45.45 2.58 -1.12
CA GLU A 126 -46.70 1.84 -1.27
C GLU A 126 -46.45 0.32 -1.39
N LYS A 127 -45.34 -0.10 -2.02
CA LYS A 127 -44.95 -1.52 -2.05
C LYS A 127 -44.56 -2.06 -0.67
N LEU A 128 -43.87 -1.27 0.14
CA LEU A 128 -43.48 -1.68 1.49
C LEU A 128 -44.70 -1.78 2.42
N GLU A 129 -45.66 -0.86 2.27
CA GLU A 129 -46.93 -0.93 3.00
C GLU A 129 -47.74 -2.18 2.62
N ILE A 130 -47.81 -2.53 1.34
CA ILE A 130 -48.47 -3.76 0.89
C ILE A 130 -47.76 -5.01 1.45
N ILE A 131 -46.43 -5.04 1.48
CA ILE A 131 -45.67 -6.17 2.05
C ILE A 131 -45.95 -6.30 3.54
N ARG A 132 -45.89 -5.21 4.31
CA ARG A 132 -46.20 -5.22 5.75
C ARG A 132 -47.62 -5.71 6.03
N LEU A 133 -48.61 -5.20 5.29
CA LEU A 133 -50.00 -5.62 5.44
C LEU A 133 -50.22 -7.10 5.13
N VAL A 134 -49.45 -7.68 4.20
CA VAL A 134 -49.51 -9.11 3.88
C VAL A 134 -48.82 -9.95 4.94
N GLU A 135 -47.69 -9.50 5.48
CA GLU A 135 -46.95 -10.19 6.54
C GLU A 135 -47.68 -10.16 7.89
N GLU A 136 -48.36 -9.07 8.23
CA GLU A 136 -49.15 -8.91 9.46
C GLU A 136 -50.53 -9.59 9.39
N SER A 137 -51.00 -9.96 8.19
CA SER A 137 -52.29 -10.63 8.01
C SER A 137 -52.15 -12.14 8.19
N HIS A 138 -53.03 -12.74 8.99
CA HIS A 138 -53.16 -14.21 9.10
C HIS A 138 -53.81 -14.89 7.88
N LEU A 139 -54.09 -14.12 6.82
CA LEU A 139 -54.66 -14.62 5.57
C LEU A 139 -53.55 -14.90 4.55
N SER A 140 -53.76 -15.87 3.67
CA SER A 140 -52.82 -16.13 2.58
C SER A 140 -52.67 -14.90 1.69
N ALA A 141 -51.44 -14.65 1.20
CA ALA A 141 -51.12 -13.47 0.38
C ALA A 141 -52.10 -13.23 -0.78
N ARG A 142 -52.64 -14.31 -1.37
CA ARG A 142 -53.66 -14.26 -2.42
C ARG A 142 -54.97 -13.61 -1.97
N ARG A 143 -55.45 -13.93 -0.76
CA ARG A 143 -56.69 -13.37 -0.20
C ARG A 143 -56.50 -11.92 0.24
N THR A 144 -55.35 -11.59 0.81
CA THR A 144 -55.03 -10.22 1.25
C THR A 144 -54.95 -9.28 0.04
N LEU A 145 -54.26 -9.67 -1.03
CA LEU A 145 -54.15 -8.86 -2.24
C LEU A 145 -55.49 -8.72 -3.00
N ALA A 146 -56.36 -9.73 -2.94
CA ALA A 146 -57.70 -9.66 -3.52
C ALA A 146 -58.61 -8.68 -2.77
N LYS A 147 -58.52 -8.61 -1.44
CA LYS A 147 -59.23 -7.59 -0.64
C LYS A 147 -58.74 -6.16 -0.93
N LEU A 148 -57.47 -6.01 -1.27
CA LEU A 148 -56.87 -4.74 -1.70
C LEU A 148 -57.20 -4.38 -3.16
N GLY A 149 -58.00 -5.18 -3.86
CA GLY A 149 -58.44 -4.90 -5.24
C GLY A 149 -57.32 -5.03 -6.29
N ILE A 150 -56.23 -5.75 -5.98
CA ILE A 150 -55.05 -5.83 -6.85
C ILE A 150 -55.15 -7.10 -7.73
N PRO A 151 -55.35 -6.97 -9.06
CA PRO A 151 -55.41 -8.12 -9.95
C PRO A 151 -54.02 -8.73 -10.17
N ARG A 152 -53.94 -10.07 -10.17
CA ARG A 152 -52.70 -10.80 -10.51
C ARG A 152 -52.38 -10.59 -11.99
N THR A 153 -51.11 -10.37 -12.31
CA THR A 153 -50.60 -10.24 -13.67
C THR A 153 -50.89 -11.47 -14.54
N PRO A 154 -51.25 -11.34 -15.83
CA PRO A 154 -51.50 -12.48 -16.71
C PRO A 154 -50.20 -13.25 -17.02
N GLU A 155 -50.37 -14.55 -17.23
CA GLU A 155 -49.33 -15.55 -17.60
C GLU A 155 -48.48 -15.08 -18.80
N PRO A 156 -47.18 -15.37 -18.81
CA PRO A 156 -46.34 -15.10 -19.98
C PRO A 156 -46.70 -16.07 -21.13
N PRO A 157 -46.66 -15.63 -22.39
CA PRO A 157 -46.97 -16.50 -23.52
C PRO A 157 -45.93 -17.62 -23.63
N GLN A 158 -46.40 -18.85 -23.82
CA GLN A 158 -45.56 -20.02 -24.07
C GLN A 158 -44.84 -19.82 -25.41
N LEU A 159 -43.53 -19.61 -25.37
CA LEU A 159 -42.68 -19.64 -26.55
C LEU A 159 -42.43 -21.11 -26.89
N ASN A 160 -43.07 -21.58 -27.96
CA ASN A 160 -42.73 -22.85 -28.59
C ASN A 160 -41.35 -22.70 -29.28
N TRP A 161 -40.46 -23.66 -29.03
CA TRP A 161 -39.10 -23.74 -29.56
C TRP A 161 -39.07 -23.91 -31.08
#